data_AF-A0A2N9LDH3-F1
#
_entry.id   AF-A0A2N9LDH3-F1
#
_cell.length_a   1.000
_cell.length_b   1.000
_cell.length_c   1.000
_cell.angle_alpha   90.00
_cell.angle_beta   90.00
_cell.angle_gamma   90.00
#
_symmetry.space_group_name_H-M   'P 1'
#
loop_
_entity.id
_entity.type
_entity.pdbx_description
1 polymer ?
#
loop_
_entity_poly.entity_id
_entity_poly.type
_entity_poly.pdbx_seq_one_letter_code
_entity_poly.pdbx_strand_id
1 'polypeptide(L)'
;MRSSRIAGFGPALICLAVWLSLHPAARAEQELRIGLPVELSGRFVAFGAQIKRGVETAVEVWKKVRGDKVAGRDIVVIEHDTQSNNGTTVSVMGQLINSDKADILIGPGGSDSGTAAVPPWKQAADRPVWIVPGVSSTVVEKQIAKDPYFFHTFPWTYHYHETIVSGLKQALGTDKKVAIVFSDGAYGRAHIEYARKYLKDAGYNIVDEELIREGAPDFLPSLRS
;
A
#
# COMPACT_ATOMS: atom_id res chain seq x y z
N MET A 1 -43.33 -44.44 -69.38
CA MET A 1 -44.76 -44.19 -69.07
C MET A 1 -44.86 -43.71 -67.62
N ARG A 2 -45.44 -42.51 -67.44
CA ARG A 2 -46.24 -41.97 -66.30
C ARG A 2 -45.94 -42.50 -64.88
N SER A 3 -45.82 -41.70 -63.81
CA SER A 3 -46.17 -40.31 -63.55
C SER A 3 -45.69 -39.90 -62.15
N SER A 4 -45.30 -38.64 -62.03
CA SER A 4 -44.97 -37.83 -60.86
C SER A 4 -46.12 -37.55 -59.88
N ARG A 5 -45.81 -37.42 -58.58
CA ARG A 5 -46.40 -36.53 -57.54
C ARG A 5 -45.34 -36.33 -56.44
N ILE A 6 -44.63 -35.21 -56.30
CA ILE A 6 -44.96 -33.87 -55.76
C ILE A 6 -45.33 -33.86 -54.26
N ALA A 7 -44.39 -33.32 -53.49
CA ALA A 7 -44.44 -32.42 -52.33
C ALA A 7 -45.25 -32.77 -51.06
N GLY A 8 -44.53 -32.70 -49.94
CA GLY A 8 -45.03 -32.29 -48.64
C GLY A 8 -43.98 -31.43 -47.93
N PHE A 9 -44.08 -30.12 -48.09
CA PHE A 9 -43.42 -29.11 -47.24
C PHE A 9 -44.32 -28.86 -46.02
N GLY A 10 -43.75 -28.79 -44.82
CA GLY A 10 -44.42 -28.32 -43.61
C GLY A 10 -43.39 -28.03 -42.50
N PRO A 11 -43.57 -26.98 -41.68
CA PRO A 11 -42.51 -26.00 -41.46
C PRO A 11 -41.87 -26.06 -40.06
N ALA A 12 -40.66 -25.48 -40.00
CA ALA A 12 -40.13 -24.62 -38.94
C ALA A 12 -40.46 -24.95 -37.46
N LEU A 13 -39.42 -25.23 -36.67
CA LEU A 13 -39.12 -24.39 -35.51
C LEU A 13 -37.64 -24.49 -35.16
N ILE A 14 -36.95 -23.41 -35.50
CA ILE A 14 -35.59 -23.05 -35.13
C ILE A 14 -35.57 -22.90 -33.60
N CYS A 15 -34.89 -23.80 -32.90
CA CYS A 15 -34.38 -23.54 -31.55
C CYS A 15 -32.86 -23.57 -31.62
N LEU A 16 -32.28 -22.57 -32.31
CA LEU A 16 -30.90 -22.18 -32.07
C LEU A 16 -30.90 -21.53 -30.69
N ALA A 17 -30.73 -22.34 -29.66
CA ALA A 17 -30.48 -21.86 -28.31
C ALA A 17 -29.12 -21.13 -28.36
N VAL A 18 -29.17 -19.83 -28.60
CA VAL A 18 -28.06 -18.92 -28.37
C VAL A 18 -27.74 -19.04 -26.89
N TRP A 19 -26.74 -19.85 -26.57
CA TRP A 19 -26.00 -19.74 -25.34
C TRP A 19 -25.33 -18.36 -25.36
N LEU A 20 -26.09 -17.33 -24.95
CA LEU A 20 -25.52 -16.10 -24.43
C LEU A 20 -24.86 -16.48 -23.11
N SER A 21 -23.66 -17.06 -23.22
CA SER A 21 -22.67 -17.00 -22.18
C SER A 21 -22.44 -15.52 -21.89
N LEU A 22 -23.15 -14.99 -20.91
CA LEU A 22 -22.78 -13.76 -20.21
C LEU A 22 -21.36 -14.00 -19.70
N HIS A 23 -20.38 -13.60 -20.50
CA HIS A 23 -18.97 -13.61 -20.15
C HIS A 23 -18.78 -12.50 -19.11
N PRO A 24 -18.43 -12.81 -17.85
CA PRO A 24 -18.06 -11.78 -16.87
C PRO A 24 -16.76 -11.06 -17.24
N ALA A 25 -16.02 -11.59 -18.22
CA ALA A 25 -14.70 -11.09 -18.63
C ALA A 25 -14.74 -9.66 -19.22
N ALA A 26 -15.82 -9.26 -19.90
CA ALA A 26 -15.89 -7.95 -20.55
C ALA A 26 -15.99 -6.76 -19.57
N ARG A 27 -16.39 -7.00 -18.32
CA ARG A 27 -16.56 -5.93 -17.32
C ARG A 27 -15.25 -5.58 -16.60
N ALA A 28 -14.31 -6.52 -16.54
CA ALA A 28 -13.01 -6.29 -15.91
C ALA A 28 -12.08 -5.38 -16.72
N GLU A 29 -12.15 -5.42 -18.05
CA GLU A 29 -11.42 -4.47 -18.91
C GLU A 29 -11.96 -3.04 -18.83
N GLN A 30 -13.19 -2.86 -18.34
CA GLN A 30 -13.85 -1.56 -18.28
C GLN A 30 -13.64 -0.80 -16.97
N GLU A 31 -13.12 -1.42 -15.92
CA GLU A 31 -12.96 -0.80 -14.59
C GLU A 31 -11.48 -0.59 -14.28
N LEU A 32 -11.05 0.62 -13.89
CA LEU A 32 -9.74 0.87 -13.28
C LEU A 32 -9.88 0.62 -11.78
N ARG A 33 -9.28 -0.46 -11.28
CA ARG A 33 -9.41 -0.90 -9.89
C ARG A 33 -8.27 -0.39 -9.03
N ILE A 34 -8.62 0.41 -8.03
CA ILE A 34 -7.70 0.96 -7.04
C ILE A 34 -7.94 0.24 -5.72
N GLY A 35 -7.01 -0.62 -5.34
CA GLY A 35 -7.01 -1.36 -4.08
C GLY A 35 -6.34 -0.59 -2.95
N LEU A 36 -6.96 -0.59 -1.76
CA LEU A 36 -6.43 0.05 -0.56
C LEU A 36 -6.22 -0.99 0.55
N PRO A 37 -4.98 -1.50 0.72
CA PRO A 37 -4.59 -2.25 1.90
C PRO A 37 -4.30 -1.27 3.05
N VAL A 38 -5.33 -0.76 3.72
CA VAL A 38 -5.21 0.35 4.68
C VAL A 38 -5.55 -0.06 6.10
N GLU A 39 -4.91 0.60 7.08
CA GLU A 39 -5.17 0.39 8.50
C GLU A 39 -6.46 1.12 8.92
N LEU A 40 -7.62 0.49 8.79
CA LEU A 40 -8.91 1.05 9.23
C LEU A 40 -9.22 0.71 10.69
N SER A 41 -8.47 -0.23 11.26
CA SER A 41 -8.44 -0.51 12.69
C SER A 41 -7.02 -0.82 13.19
N GLY A 42 -6.90 -0.99 14.50
CA GLY A 42 -5.62 -1.22 15.17
C GLY A 42 -4.81 0.06 15.38
N ARG A 43 -3.53 -0.12 15.73
CA ARG A 43 -2.65 0.96 16.21
C ARG A 43 -2.35 2.07 15.20
N PHE A 44 -2.45 1.79 13.91
CA PHE A 44 -2.14 2.73 12.83
C PHE A 44 -3.38 3.32 12.16
N VAL A 45 -4.56 3.22 12.81
CA VAL A 45 -5.85 3.70 12.26
C VAL A 45 -5.83 5.15 11.75
N ALA A 46 -5.05 6.02 12.40
CA ALA A 46 -4.91 7.40 11.96
C ALA A 46 -4.28 7.52 10.56
N PHE A 47 -3.31 6.66 10.24
CA PHE A 47 -2.66 6.64 8.92
C PHE A 47 -3.61 6.09 7.85
N GLY A 48 -4.26 4.96 8.10
CA GLY A 48 -5.22 4.41 7.14
C GLY A 48 -6.40 5.35 6.88
N ALA A 49 -6.90 6.03 7.91
CA ALA A 49 -7.94 7.06 7.74
C ALA A 49 -7.48 8.29 6.93
N GLN A 50 -6.20 8.66 6.99
CA GLN A 50 -5.65 9.73 6.15
C GLN A 50 -5.50 9.27 4.69
N ILE A 51 -4.98 8.06 4.47
CA ILE A 51 -4.80 7.48 3.12
C ILE A 51 -6.16 7.35 2.43
N LYS A 52 -7.14 6.74 3.11
CA LYS A 52 -8.50 6.58 2.59
C LYS A 52 -9.10 7.93 2.16
N ARG A 53 -9.11 8.91 3.06
CA ARG A 53 -9.63 10.26 2.75
C ARG A 53 -8.90 10.93 1.61
N GLY A 54 -7.58 10.75 1.51
CA GLY A 54 -6.77 11.26 0.41
C GLY A 54 -7.20 10.68 -0.94
N VAL A 55 -7.40 9.37 -1.00
CA VAL A 55 -7.87 8.68 -2.22
C VAL A 55 -9.30 9.10 -2.56
N GLU A 56 -10.21 9.12 -1.60
CA GLU A 56 -11.60 9.57 -1.80
C GLU A 56 -11.64 11.00 -2.37
N THR A 57 -10.87 11.91 -1.77
CA THR A 57 -10.77 13.31 -2.22
C THR A 57 -10.17 13.40 -3.63
N ALA A 58 -9.12 12.64 -3.92
CA ALA A 58 -8.51 12.65 -5.25
C ALA A 58 -9.48 12.15 -6.33
N VAL A 59 -10.25 11.10 -6.03
CA VAL A 59 -11.30 10.58 -6.93
C VAL A 59 -12.42 11.60 -7.10
N GLU A 60 -12.88 12.25 -6.03
CA GLU A 60 -13.90 13.29 -6.10
C GLU A 60 -13.45 14.46 -6.99
N VAL A 61 -12.25 14.99 -6.75
CA VAL A 61 -11.66 16.07 -7.54
C VAL A 61 -11.50 15.67 -9.00
N TRP A 62 -11.02 14.45 -9.27
CA TRP A 62 -10.92 13.94 -10.63
C TRP A 62 -12.28 13.92 -11.32
N LYS A 63 -13.28 13.30 -10.68
CA LYS A 63 -14.63 13.16 -11.24
C LYS A 63 -15.26 14.50 -11.56
N LYS A 64 -15.06 15.49 -10.69
CA LYS A 64 -15.54 16.87 -10.89
C LYS A 64 -14.92 17.55 -12.11
N VAL A 65 -13.66 17.26 -12.44
CA VAL A 65 -12.90 17.95 -13.50
C VAL A 65 -12.86 17.18 -14.82
N ARG A 66 -12.87 15.84 -14.76
CA ARG A 66 -12.59 14.93 -15.87
C ARG A 66 -13.70 13.89 -16.11
N GLY A 67 -14.68 13.78 -15.22
CA GLY A 67 -15.72 12.75 -15.27
C GLY A 67 -15.31 11.41 -14.63
N ASP A 68 -16.16 10.40 -14.75
CA ASP A 68 -16.03 9.13 -14.02
C ASP A 68 -14.96 8.16 -14.52
N LYS A 69 -14.27 8.51 -15.62
CA LYS A 69 -13.38 7.61 -16.35
C LYS A 69 -11.93 8.09 -16.37
N VAL A 70 -11.02 7.12 -16.41
CA VAL A 70 -9.58 7.28 -16.70
C VAL A 70 -9.25 6.36 -17.85
N ALA A 71 -8.73 6.91 -18.96
CA ALA A 71 -8.42 6.13 -20.17
C ALA A 71 -9.60 5.25 -20.65
N GLY A 72 -10.83 5.72 -20.51
CA GLY A 72 -12.06 4.99 -20.88
C GLY A 72 -12.58 4.01 -19.82
N ARG A 73 -11.81 3.75 -18.76
CA ARG A 73 -12.18 2.82 -17.67
C ARG A 73 -12.83 3.55 -16.50
N ASP A 74 -13.89 2.98 -15.93
CA ASP A 74 -14.59 3.51 -14.76
C ASP A 74 -13.75 3.31 -13.49
N ILE A 75 -13.67 4.36 -12.65
CA ILE A 75 -12.89 4.28 -11.40
C ILE A 75 -13.65 3.43 -10.37
N VAL A 76 -13.01 2.35 -9.89
CA VAL A 76 -13.51 1.51 -8.81
C VAL A 76 -12.49 1.47 -7.68
N VAL A 77 -12.93 1.80 -6.47
CA VAL A 77 -12.12 1.83 -5.26
C VAL A 77 -12.50 0.65 -4.38
N ILE A 78 -11.53 -0.17 -3.98
CA ILE A 78 -11.72 -1.39 -3.18
C ILE A 78 -10.86 -1.29 -1.93
N GLU A 79 -11.50 -1.28 -0.77
CA GLU A 79 -10.82 -1.11 0.51
C GLU A 79 -10.87 -2.38 1.34
N HIS A 80 -9.73 -2.73 1.94
CA HIS A 80 -9.64 -3.82 2.93
C HIS A 80 -8.81 -3.37 4.12
N ASP A 81 -9.34 -3.63 5.32
CA ASP A 81 -8.67 -3.32 6.57
C ASP A 81 -7.54 -4.30 6.87
N THR A 82 -6.31 -3.79 7.00
CA THR A 82 -5.14 -4.59 7.38
C THR A 82 -5.00 -4.76 8.89
N GLN A 83 -5.83 -4.08 9.68
CA GLN A 83 -5.92 -4.16 11.15
C GLN A 83 -4.59 -3.82 11.86
N SER A 84 -3.70 -3.10 11.18
CA SER A 84 -2.33 -2.86 11.64
C SER A 84 -1.55 -4.16 11.95
N ASN A 85 -1.88 -5.26 11.26
CA ASN A 85 -1.31 -6.58 11.50
C ASN A 85 -0.59 -7.10 10.24
N ASN A 86 0.62 -7.63 10.40
CA ASN A 86 1.44 -8.10 9.28
C ASN A 86 0.81 -9.29 8.54
N GLY A 87 0.26 -10.26 9.27
CA GLY A 87 -0.39 -11.44 8.66
C GLY A 87 -1.65 -11.05 7.89
N THR A 88 -2.50 -10.20 8.48
CA THR A 88 -3.68 -9.65 7.80
C THR A 88 -3.26 -8.83 6.58
N THR A 89 -2.19 -8.03 6.67
CA THR A 89 -1.65 -7.26 5.53
C THR A 89 -1.26 -8.16 4.37
N VAL A 90 -0.56 -9.28 4.63
CA VAL A 90 -0.20 -10.26 3.58
C VAL A 90 -1.44 -10.82 2.89
N SER A 91 -2.44 -11.24 3.68
CA SER A 91 -3.70 -11.78 3.15
C SER A 91 -4.47 -10.74 2.31
N VAL A 92 -4.57 -9.51 2.80
CA VAL A 92 -5.25 -8.40 2.11
C VAL A 92 -4.55 -8.06 0.80
N MET A 93 -3.21 -7.99 0.79
CA MET A 93 -2.44 -7.79 -0.44
C MET A 93 -2.71 -8.93 -1.44
N GLY A 94 -2.71 -10.17 -0.97
CA GLY A 94 -3.03 -11.34 -1.79
C GLY A 94 -4.45 -11.27 -2.38
N GLN A 95 -5.43 -10.82 -1.59
CA GLN A 95 -6.81 -10.66 -2.05
C GLN A 95 -6.93 -9.56 -3.11
N LEU A 96 -6.36 -8.38 -2.85
CA LEU A 96 -6.42 -7.25 -3.79
C LEU A 96 -5.77 -7.60 -5.14
N ILE A 97 -4.62 -8.29 -5.11
CA ILE A 97 -3.89 -8.67 -6.31
C ILE A 97 -4.60 -9.82 -7.04
N ASN A 98 -4.90 -10.91 -6.34
CA ASN A 98 -5.28 -12.17 -7.00
C ASN A 98 -6.78 -12.27 -7.25
N SER A 99 -7.61 -11.80 -6.31
CA SER A 99 -9.06 -11.92 -6.37
C SER A 99 -9.70 -10.66 -6.94
N ASP A 100 -9.38 -9.49 -6.37
CA ASP A 100 -9.99 -8.23 -6.75
C ASP A 100 -9.38 -7.65 -8.04
N LYS A 101 -8.24 -8.19 -8.49
CA LYS A 101 -7.53 -7.78 -9.71
C LYS A 101 -7.29 -6.27 -9.75
N ALA A 102 -6.79 -5.73 -8.64
CA ALA A 102 -6.40 -4.33 -8.55
C ALA A 102 -5.37 -4.00 -9.64
N ASP A 103 -5.54 -2.87 -10.33
CA ASP A 103 -4.53 -2.30 -11.24
C ASP A 103 -3.51 -1.45 -10.47
N ILE A 104 -3.98 -0.80 -9.41
CA ILE A 104 -3.20 0.10 -8.56
C ILE A 104 -3.46 -0.27 -7.10
N LEU A 105 -2.41 -0.31 -6.30
CA LEU A 105 -2.48 -0.39 -4.84
C LEU A 105 -2.03 0.93 -4.22
N ILE A 106 -2.75 1.43 -3.22
CA ILE A 106 -2.39 2.65 -2.46
C ILE A 106 -2.40 2.35 -0.96
N GLY A 107 -1.26 2.49 -0.30
CA GLY A 107 -1.04 2.05 1.08
C GLY A 107 -0.14 0.80 1.16
N PRO A 108 0.10 0.21 2.33
CA PRO A 108 -0.35 0.63 3.66
C PRO A 108 0.40 1.88 4.17
N GLY A 109 0.02 2.39 5.34
CA GLY A 109 0.63 3.55 5.96
C GLY A 109 1.79 3.24 6.91
N GLY A 110 1.75 2.10 7.59
CA GLY A 110 2.75 1.71 8.59
C GLY A 110 3.94 0.96 7.99
N SER A 111 5.15 1.20 8.50
CA SER A 111 6.36 0.52 7.99
C SER A 111 6.37 -1.00 8.19
N ASP A 112 5.74 -1.51 9.24
CA ASP A 112 5.61 -2.96 9.46
C ASP A 112 4.70 -3.58 8.39
N SER A 113 3.51 -3.01 8.21
CA SER A 113 2.57 -3.41 7.16
C SER A 113 3.21 -3.28 5.77
N GLY A 114 3.93 -2.19 5.50
CA GLY A 114 4.64 -1.97 4.24
C GLY A 114 5.68 -3.05 3.97
N THR A 115 6.48 -3.40 4.98
CA THR A 115 7.48 -4.48 4.89
C THR A 115 6.80 -5.84 4.65
N ALA A 116 5.70 -6.12 5.35
CA ALA A 116 4.93 -7.35 5.20
C ALA A 116 4.23 -7.44 3.83
N ALA A 117 3.89 -6.32 3.21
CA ALA A 117 3.26 -6.24 1.89
C ALA A 117 4.22 -6.51 0.72
N VAL A 118 5.55 -6.39 0.94
CA VAL A 118 6.53 -6.56 -0.15
C VAL A 118 6.51 -7.95 -0.78
N PRO A 119 6.58 -9.08 -0.02
CA PRO A 119 6.59 -10.41 -0.62
C PRO A 119 5.38 -10.73 -1.52
N PRO A 120 4.11 -10.57 -1.09
CA PRO A 120 2.98 -10.88 -1.94
C PRO A 120 2.92 -10.01 -3.21
N TRP A 121 3.35 -8.75 -3.13
CA TRP A 121 3.43 -7.88 -4.30
C TRP A 121 4.54 -8.29 -5.28
N LYS A 122 5.75 -8.60 -4.79
CA LYS A 122 6.88 -9.02 -5.65
C LYS A 122 6.64 -10.36 -6.34
N GLN A 123 5.90 -11.26 -5.70
CA GLN A 123 5.64 -12.61 -6.22
C GLN A 123 4.52 -12.65 -7.26
N ALA A 124 3.73 -11.58 -7.39
CA ALA A 124 2.66 -11.48 -8.37
C ALA A 124 3.23 -11.36 -9.79
N ALA A 125 2.79 -12.26 -10.69
CA ALA A 125 3.19 -12.22 -12.10
C ALA A 125 2.69 -10.93 -12.79
N ASP A 126 1.41 -10.62 -12.61
CA ASP A 126 0.76 -9.40 -13.09
C ASP A 126 0.60 -8.43 -11.93
N ARG A 127 1.73 -7.92 -11.43
CA ARG A 127 1.73 -7.03 -10.27
C ARG A 127 1.09 -5.67 -10.59
N PRO A 128 0.23 -5.15 -9.70
CA PRO A 128 -0.29 -3.79 -9.84
C PRO A 128 0.81 -2.74 -9.65
N VAL A 129 0.56 -1.53 -10.16
CA VAL A 129 1.30 -0.34 -9.72
C VAL A 129 1.07 -0.17 -8.22
N TRP A 130 2.12 0.07 -7.45
CA TRP A 130 2.03 0.21 -6.01
C TRP A 130 2.53 1.57 -5.55
N ILE A 131 1.63 2.36 -4.97
CA ILE A 131 1.89 3.68 -4.42
C ILE A 131 1.89 3.60 -2.89
N VAL A 132 3.01 3.94 -2.26
CA VAL A 132 3.16 3.84 -0.80
C VAL A 132 3.36 5.24 -0.19
N PRO A 133 2.35 5.75 0.55
CA PRO A 133 2.35 7.14 1.02
C PRO A 133 2.81 7.36 2.47
N GLY A 134 3.10 6.30 3.26
CA GLY A 134 3.42 6.47 4.70
C GLY A 134 4.64 5.68 5.22
N VAL A 135 5.19 4.75 4.44
CA VAL A 135 6.26 3.84 4.90
C VAL A 135 7.61 4.53 4.78
N SER A 136 8.31 4.79 5.88
CA SER A 136 9.64 5.42 5.85
C SER A 136 10.81 4.42 5.85
N SER A 137 10.56 3.15 6.15
CA SER A 137 11.61 2.14 6.35
C SER A 137 12.46 1.88 5.11
N THR A 138 13.78 2.06 5.22
CA THR A 138 14.74 1.78 4.14
C THR A 138 14.90 0.28 3.85
N VAL A 139 14.31 -0.60 4.66
CA VAL A 139 14.20 -2.02 4.33
C VAL A 139 13.35 -2.21 3.07
N VAL A 140 12.22 -1.50 2.97
CA VAL A 140 11.37 -1.52 1.79
C VAL A 140 12.12 -0.92 0.60
N GLU A 141 12.77 0.23 0.80
CA GLU A 141 13.59 0.88 -0.22
C GLU A 141 14.60 -0.09 -0.85
N LYS A 142 15.43 -0.73 -0.01
CA LYS A 142 16.46 -1.68 -0.45
C LYS A 142 15.88 -2.86 -1.23
N GLN A 143 14.63 -3.24 -0.98
CA GLN A 143 14.00 -4.40 -1.61
C GLN A 143 13.31 -4.08 -2.94
N ILE A 144 12.73 -2.88 -3.09
CA ILE A 144 11.82 -2.56 -4.21
C ILE A 144 11.89 -1.12 -4.75
N ALA A 145 12.70 -0.21 -4.22
CA ALA A 145 12.70 1.19 -4.71
C ALA A 145 13.09 1.36 -6.19
N LYS A 146 13.84 0.40 -6.75
CA LYS A 146 14.24 0.42 -8.16
C LYS A 146 13.20 -0.22 -9.09
N ASP A 147 12.10 -0.70 -8.53
CA ASP A 147 11.08 -1.37 -9.30
C ASP A 147 10.24 -0.36 -10.10
N PRO A 148 10.03 -0.53 -11.41
CA PRO A 148 9.31 0.44 -12.23
C PRO A 148 7.82 0.57 -11.88
N TYR A 149 7.25 -0.39 -11.15
CA TYR A 149 5.86 -0.35 -10.71
C TYR A 149 5.70 0.12 -9.27
N PHE A 150 6.79 0.46 -8.58
CA PHE A 150 6.76 0.96 -7.22
C PHE A 150 6.97 2.47 -7.19
N PHE A 151 6.05 3.17 -6.55
CA PHE A 151 6.09 4.61 -6.36
C PHE A 151 5.98 4.92 -4.88
N HIS A 152 6.94 5.67 -4.38
CA HIS A 152 7.01 6.06 -2.98
C HIS A 152 6.87 7.57 -2.87
N THR A 153 5.92 8.03 -2.04
CA THR A 153 5.56 9.45 -1.94
C THR A 153 5.78 9.99 -0.54
N PHE A 154 6.68 9.39 0.21
CA PHE A 154 6.98 9.73 1.60
C PHE A 154 8.50 9.86 1.78
N PRO A 155 9.02 10.59 2.78
CA PRO A 155 10.46 10.58 3.03
C PRO A 155 10.93 9.23 3.59
N TRP A 156 12.05 8.73 3.06
CA TRP A 156 12.78 7.64 3.70
C TRP A 156 13.43 8.11 5.00
N THR A 157 13.69 7.14 5.88
CA THR A 157 14.26 7.35 7.21
C THR A 157 15.48 8.29 7.25
N TYR A 158 16.37 8.25 6.26
CA TYR A 158 17.57 9.09 6.28
C TYR A 158 17.24 10.59 6.22
N HIS A 159 16.24 10.99 5.43
CA HIS A 159 15.77 12.38 5.35
C HIS A 159 15.15 12.88 6.66
N TYR A 160 14.50 12.00 7.43
CA TYR A 160 14.03 12.34 8.77
C TYR A 160 15.17 12.80 9.65
N HIS A 161 16.24 12.01 9.72
CA HIS A 161 17.34 12.27 10.64
C HIS A 161 18.24 13.41 10.18
N GLU A 162 18.39 13.64 8.87
CA GLU A 162 18.99 14.87 8.35
C GLU A 162 18.25 16.11 8.87
N THR A 163 16.92 16.11 8.79
CA THR A 163 16.07 17.23 9.20
C THR A 163 16.07 17.40 10.72
N ILE A 164 15.95 16.31 11.49
CA ILE A 164 15.99 16.33 12.96
C ILE A 164 17.33 16.91 13.44
N VAL A 165 18.45 16.45 12.90
CA VAL A 165 19.77 16.93 13.31
C VAL A 165 19.98 18.40 12.92
N SER A 166 19.51 18.81 11.75
CA SER A 166 19.52 20.22 11.34
C SER A 166 18.73 21.10 12.31
N GLY A 167 17.51 20.69 12.66
CA GLY A 167 16.67 21.39 13.63
C GLY A 167 17.27 21.44 15.04
N LEU A 168 17.84 20.33 15.52
CA LEU A 168 18.54 20.29 16.81
C LEU A 168 19.74 21.25 16.84
N LYS A 169 20.53 21.29 15.77
CA LYS A 169 21.67 22.21 15.65
C LYS A 169 21.21 23.66 15.71
N GLN A 170 20.15 24.00 15.00
CA GLN A 170 19.60 25.35 14.98
C GLN A 170 19.04 25.76 16.36
N ALA A 171 18.36 24.84 17.04
CA ALA A 171 17.69 25.14 18.30
C ALA A 171 18.63 25.12 19.52
N LEU A 172 19.58 24.18 19.56
CA LEU A 172 20.35 23.85 20.77
C LEU A 172 21.88 23.92 20.58
N GLY A 173 22.35 24.11 19.34
CA GLY A 173 23.77 23.99 19.00
C GLY A 173 24.27 22.54 18.97
N THR A 174 25.59 22.37 18.93
CA THR A 174 26.30 21.08 18.90
C THR A 174 26.79 20.68 20.30
N ASP A 175 27.51 19.56 20.40
CA ASP A 175 28.22 19.10 21.62
C ASP A 175 27.29 18.84 22.82
N LYS A 176 26.02 18.54 22.54
CA LYS A 176 25.02 18.16 23.56
C LYS A 176 24.97 16.65 23.73
N LYS A 177 24.55 16.22 24.92
CA LYS A 177 24.19 14.83 25.20
C LYS A 177 22.82 14.54 24.61
N VAL A 178 22.68 13.41 23.94
CA VAL A 178 21.41 12.93 23.38
C VAL A 178 21.22 11.45 23.74
N ALA A 179 19.99 11.08 24.08
CA ALA A 179 19.57 9.69 24.19
C ALA A 179 18.64 9.36 23.03
N ILE A 180 18.71 8.14 22.51
CA ILE A 180 17.83 7.68 21.41
C ILE A 180 16.91 6.62 21.97
N VAL A 181 15.60 6.83 21.87
CA VAL A 181 14.58 5.83 22.21
C VAL A 181 13.86 5.42 20.94
N PHE A 182 13.76 4.11 20.67
CA PHE A 182 13.22 3.60 19.41
C PHE A 182 12.43 2.31 19.61
N SER A 183 11.48 2.02 18.69
CA SER A 183 10.61 0.85 18.79
C SER A 183 11.23 -0.41 18.18
N ASP A 184 10.88 -1.57 18.74
CA ASP A 184 11.23 -2.90 18.24
C ASP A 184 10.32 -3.35 17.09
N GLY A 185 10.38 -2.61 15.99
CA GLY A 185 9.63 -2.87 14.77
C GLY A 185 10.39 -2.41 13.53
N ALA A 186 9.83 -2.66 12.34
CA ALA A 186 10.44 -2.29 11.06
C ALA A 186 10.62 -0.76 10.92
N TYR A 187 9.79 0.02 11.61
CA TYR A 187 9.98 1.47 11.74
C TYR A 187 11.21 1.78 12.60
N GLY A 188 11.17 1.54 13.92
CA GLY A 188 12.23 1.97 14.83
C GLY A 188 13.61 1.42 14.47
N ARG A 189 13.69 0.16 14.04
CA ARG A 189 14.95 -0.47 13.62
C ARG A 189 15.54 0.10 12.33
N ALA A 190 14.70 0.59 11.40
CA ALA A 190 15.21 1.27 10.22
C ALA A 190 15.82 2.64 10.58
N HIS A 191 15.29 3.30 11.61
CA HIS A 191 15.69 4.64 12.06
C HIS A 191 17.03 4.70 12.79
N ILE A 192 17.34 3.72 13.64
CA ILE A 192 18.46 3.82 14.58
C ILE A 192 19.84 4.01 13.90
N GLU A 193 20.08 3.37 12.75
CA GLU A 193 21.35 3.51 12.03
C GLU A 193 21.59 4.96 11.58
N TYR A 194 20.58 5.57 10.97
CA TYR A 194 20.65 6.94 10.46
C TYR A 194 20.65 7.98 11.58
N ALA A 195 19.86 7.75 12.63
CA ALA A 195 19.89 8.59 13.83
C ALA A 195 21.32 8.66 14.40
N ARG A 196 21.94 7.49 14.61
CA ARG A 196 23.30 7.38 15.13
C ARG A 196 24.31 8.07 14.22
N LYS A 197 24.24 7.80 12.92
CA LYS A 197 25.14 8.40 11.94
C LYS A 197 25.07 9.92 11.98
N TYR A 198 23.88 10.49 11.77
CA TYR A 198 23.77 11.94 11.62
C TYR A 198 23.98 12.70 12.93
N LEU A 199 23.62 12.13 14.09
CA LEU A 199 23.92 12.73 15.39
C LEU A 199 25.43 12.77 15.65
N LYS A 200 26.16 11.68 15.35
CA LYS A 200 27.63 11.64 15.51
C LYS A 200 28.33 12.60 14.55
N ASP A 201 27.95 12.59 13.27
CA ASP A 201 28.49 13.50 12.25
C ASP A 201 28.23 14.98 12.61
N ALA A 202 27.22 15.24 13.44
CA ALA A 202 26.86 16.54 13.96
C ALA A 202 27.57 16.97 15.24
N GLY A 203 28.40 16.11 15.84
CA GLY A 203 29.10 16.40 17.09
C GLY A 203 28.23 16.21 18.34
N TYR A 204 27.11 15.49 18.27
CA TYR A 204 26.36 15.12 19.47
C TYR A 204 26.98 13.92 20.18
N ASN A 205 26.92 13.93 21.51
CA ASN A 205 27.32 12.81 22.34
C ASN A 205 26.12 11.91 22.63
N ILE A 206 26.04 10.77 21.95
CA ILE A 206 24.99 9.77 22.22
C ILE A 206 25.34 9.07 23.53
N VAL A 207 24.54 9.33 24.58
CA VAL A 207 24.79 8.80 25.93
C VAL A 207 23.99 7.55 26.25
N ASP A 208 22.89 7.30 25.53
CA ASP A 208 22.10 6.10 25.68
C ASP A 208 21.32 5.76 24.39
N GLU A 209 21.02 4.49 24.19
CA GLU A 209 20.18 3.96 23.10
C GLU A 209 19.26 2.87 23.65
N GLU A 210 17.96 3.16 23.71
CA GLU A 210 17.00 2.31 24.39
C GLU A 210 15.92 1.78 23.44
N LEU A 211 15.76 0.45 23.45
CA LEU A 211 14.82 -0.28 22.62
C LEU A 211 13.52 -0.57 23.37
N ILE A 212 12.41 -0.02 22.88
CA ILE A 212 11.09 -0.29 23.41
C ILE A 212 10.37 -1.33 22.58
N ARG A 213 9.97 -2.44 23.21
CA ARG A 213 9.06 -3.40 22.56
C ARG A 213 7.72 -2.74 22.24
N GLU A 214 7.22 -2.96 21.04
CA GLU A 214 5.91 -2.46 20.67
C GLU A 214 4.82 -3.06 21.57
N GLY A 215 3.94 -2.20 22.09
CA GLY A 215 2.92 -2.61 23.06
C GLY A 215 3.42 -2.83 24.49
N ALA A 216 4.66 -2.40 24.82
CA ALA A 216 5.15 -2.43 26.20
C ALA A 216 4.17 -1.69 27.14
N PRO A 217 3.73 -2.33 28.24
CA PRO A 217 2.80 -1.73 29.21
C PRO A 217 3.49 -0.78 30.19
N ASP A 218 4.82 -0.84 30.28
CA ASP A 218 5.63 -0.05 31.19
C ASP A 218 6.93 0.41 30.51
N PHE A 219 7.28 1.68 30.74
CA PHE A 219 8.47 2.35 30.22
C PHE A 219 9.45 2.71 31.34
N LEU A 220 9.13 2.44 32.61
CA LEU A 220 10.00 2.74 33.75
C LEU A 220 11.40 2.11 33.66
N PRO A 221 11.59 0.87 33.16
CA PRO A 221 12.93 0.33 32.96
C PRO A 221 13.78 1.21 32.04
N SER A 222 13.19 1.68 30.95
CA SER A 222 13.81 2.51 29.90
C SER A 222 14.08 3.96 30.30
N LEU A 223 13.47 4.44 31.40
CA LEU A 223 13.68 5.79 31.95
C LEU A 223 14.75 5.83 33.05
N ARG A 224 15.28 4.67 33.45
CA ARG A 224 16.25 4.53 34.54
C ARG A 224 17.65 4.13 34.04
N SER A 225 17.83 3.91 32.74
CA SER A 225 19.12 3.72 32.08
C SER A 225 19.87 5.05 31.93
#